data_AF-A0A1J8Q2W0-F1
#
_entry.id   AF-A0A1J8Q2W0-F1
#
_cell.length_a   1.000
_cell.length_b   1.000
_cell.length_c   1.000
_cell.angle_alpha   90.00
_cell.angle_beta   90.00
_cell.angle_gamma   90.00
#
_symmetry.space_group_name_H-M   'P 1'
#
loop_
_entity.id
_entity.type
_entity.pdbx_description
1 polymer ?
#
loop_
_entity_poly.entity_id
_entity_poly.type
_entity_poly.pdbx_seq_one_letter_code
_entity_poly.pdbx_strand_id
1 'polypeptide(L)' 'TLARVDGGGNTDTLKLAGADLNLDLTQIDNGRIQDIEIIDLTGSGNNTLKLNLNDLLDISTSTNVLKVIGD' A
#
# COMPACT_ATOMS: atom_id res chain seq x y z
N THR A 1 -16.56 1.76 14.33
CA THR A 1 -15.49 0.89 13.79
C THR A 1 -14.57 1.75 12.96
N LEU A 2 -13.26 1.57 13.06
CA LEU A 2 -12.33 2.26 12.17
C LEU A 2 -12.37 1.56 10.79
N ALA A 3 -12.37 2.29 9.67
CA ALA A 3 -12.55 1.72 8.32
C ALA A 3 -11.31 0.96 7.79
N ARG A 4 -11.43 -0.29 7.34
CA ARG A 4 -10.30 -1.08 6.78
C ARG A 4 -10.28 -1.00 5.25
N VAL A 5 -9.09 -1.07 4.66
CA VAL A 5 -8.86 -1.38 3.23
C VAL A 5 -8.37 -2.81 3.14
N ASP A 6 -9.00 -3.61 2.29
CA ASP A 6 -8.82 -5.06 2.18
C ASP A 6 -9.01 -5.40 0.70
N GLY A 7 -7.95 -5.83 0.02
CA GLY A 7 -8.03 -6.22 -1.40
C GLY A 7 -8.74 -7.56 -1.60
N GLY A 8 -8.65 -8.44 -0.59
CA GLY A 8 -9.24 -9.76 -0.62
C GLY A 8 -8.40 -10.75 -1.42
N GLY A 9 -8.95 -11.25 -2.53
CA GLY A 9 -8.28 -12.26 -3.35
C GLY A 9 -7.91 -11.74 -4.72
N ASN A 10 -6.94 -12.41 -5.36
CA ASN A 10 -6.28 -12.05 -6.62
C ASN A 10 -5.10 -11.11 -6.42
N THR A 11 -4.88 -10.19 -7.36
CA THR A 11 -3.77 -9.23 -7.32
C THR A 11 -4.36 -7.84 -7.24
N ASP A 12 -4.19 -7.21 -6.09
CA ASP A 12 -4.83 -5.96 -5.77
C ASP A 12 -3.86 -4.79 -5.84
N THR A 13 -4.39 -3.64 -6.27
CA THR A 13 -3.60 -2.42 -6.47
C THR A 13 -4.16 -1.28 -5.63
N LEU A 14 -3.32 -0.72 -4.75
CA LEU A 14 -3.60 0.53 -4.05
C LEU A 14 -2.93 1.68 -4.81
N LYS A 15 -3.73 2.52 -5.47
CA LYS A 15 -3.26 3.66 -6.27
C LYS A 15 -3.37 4.99 -5.51
N LEU A 16 -2.28 5.74 -5.45
CA LEU A 16 -2.26 7.14 -5.03
C LEU A 16 -2.62 8.01 -6.24
N ALA A 17 -3.92 8.23 -6.49
CA ALA A 17 -4.40 8.89 -7.71
C ALA A 17 -4.26 10.43 -7.73
N GLY A 18 -3.93 11.05 -6.59
CA GLY A 18 -3.86 12.50 -6.41
C GLY A 18 -2.49 13.11 -6.73
N ALA A 19 -2.26 14.32 -6.20
CA ALA A 19 -0.98 15.03 -6.28
C ALA A 19 -0.27 15.02 -4.92
N ASP A 20 1.05 14.80 -4.93
CA ASP A 20 1.94 14.98 -3.77
C ASP A 20 1.48 14.21 -2.51
N LEU A 21 0.95 13.00 -2.70
CA LEU A 21 0.43 12.18 -1.61
C LEU A 21 1.58 11.44 -0.90
N ASN A 22 1.44 11.32 0.43
CA ASN A 22 2.35 10.54 1.27
C ASN A 22 1.58 9.39 1.92
N LEU A 23 1.94 8.16 1.55
CA LEU A 23 1.49 6.95 2.23
C LEU A 23 2.61 6.46 3.16
N ASP A 24 2.50 6.81 4.45
CA ASP A 24 3.41 6.32 5.49
C ASP A 24 2.77 5.14 6.24
N LEU A 25 3.09 3.92 5.81
CA LEU A 25 2.61 2.70 6.46
C LEU A 25 3.16 2.55 7.87
N THR A 26 4.28 3.20 8.22
CA THR A 26 4.84 3.14 9.57
C THR A 26 3.96 3.84 10.62
N GLN A 27 2.96 4.61 10.17
CA GLN A 27 1.97 5.30 11.01
C GLN A 27 0.60 4.64 10.95
N ILE A 28 0.46 3.54 10.21
CA ILE A 28 -0.79 2.81 9.99
C ILE A 28 -0.63 1.43 10.62
N ASP A 29 -1.61 1.01 11.41
CA ASP A 29 -1.63 -0.36 11.95
C ASP A 29 -1.75 -1.37 10.80
N ASN A 30 -0.95 -2.43 10.82
CA ASN A 30 -0.88 -3.41 9.72
C ASN A 30 -2.22 -4.13 9.48
N GLY A 31 -3.14 -4.12 10.44
CA GLY A 31 -4.50 -4.63 10.27
C GLY A 31 -5.42 -3.73 9.42
N ARG A 32 -4.97 -2.55 9.00
CA ARG A 32 -5.80 -1.50 8.39
C ARG A 32 -5.76 -1.48 6.87
N ILE A 33 -4.64 -1.89 6.29
CA ILE A 33 -4.43 -2.04 4.85
C ILE A 33 -3.81 -3.42 4.66
N GLN A 34 -4.57 -4.35 4.09
CA GLN A 34 -4.19 -5.75 3.93
C GLN A 34 -4.58 -6.25 2.54
N ASP A 35 -3.94 -7.35 2.15
CA ASP A 35 -4.16 -8.05 0.89
C ASP A 35 -3.96 -7.10 -0.31
N ILE A 36 -2.81 -6.42 -0.34
CA ILE A 36 -2.38 -5.55 -1.44
C ILE A 36 -1.01 -6.00 -1.96
N GLU A 37 -0.93 -6.33 -3.25
CA GLU A 37 0.31 -6.78 -3.90
C GLU A 37 1.01 -5.66 -4.68
N ILE A 38 0.28 -4.62 -5.06
CA ILE A 38 0.80 -3.51 -5.89
C ILE A 38 0.47 -2.17 -5.24
N ILE A 39 1.48 -1.33 -5.06
CA ILE A 39 1.30 0.10 -4.78
C ILE A 39 1.67 0.90 -6.03
N ASP A 40 0.71 1.69 -6.50
CA ASP A 40 0.85 2.52 -7.69
C ASP A 40 0.97 4.00 -7.29
N LEU A 41 2.15 4.58 -7.53
CA LEU A 41 2.50 5.96 -7.23
C LEU A 41 2.35 6.90 -8.44
N THR A 42 1.84 6.42 -9.59
CA THR A 42 1.69 7.16 -10.87
C THR A 42 0.58 8.22 -10.88
N GLY A 43 0.10 8.64 -9.71
CA GLY A 43 -0.68 9.87 -9.61
C GLY A 43 0.15 11.09 -10.05
N SER A 44 -0.49 12.25 -10.12
CA SER A 44 0.23 13.50 -10.36
C SER A 44 1.23 13.83 -9.23
N GLY A 45 2.19 14.71 -9.49
CA GLY A 45 3.14 15.19 -8.47
C GLY A 45 4.04 14.11 -7.88
N ASN A 46 4.62 14.39 -6.72
CA ASN A 46 5.57 13.49 -6.07
C ASN A 46 4.86 12.62 -5.02
N ASN A 47 4.37 11.45 -5.45
CA ASN A 47 3.81 10.48 -4.51
C ASN A 47 4.91 9.67 -3.84
N THR A 48 4.76 9.44 -2.53
CA THR A 48 5.77 8.76 -1.72
C THR A 48 5.15 7.60 -0.94
N LEU A 49 5.89 6.49 -0.87
CA LEU A 49 5.60 5.34 -0.03
C LEU A 49 6.72 5.22 1.00
N LYS A 50 6.35 5.17 2.29
CA LYS A 50 7.27 4.87 3.38
C LYS A 50 6.75 3.64 4.13
N LEU A 51 7.65 2.68 4.34
CA LEU A 51 7.35 1.42 5.00
C LEU A 51 8.60 0.86 5.70
N ASN A 52 8.40 -0.05 6.65
CA ASN A 52 9.44 -0.87 7.25
C ASN A 52 9.27 -2.36 6.85
N LEU A 53 10.12 -3.23 7.38
CA LEU A 53 10.09 -4.66 7.07
C LEU A 53 8.79 -5.35 7.51
N ASN A 54 8.25 -5.02 8.67
CA ASN A 54 7.01 -5.62 9.16
C ASN A 54 5.84 -5.22 8.26
N ASP A 55 5.78 -3.94 7.87
CA ASP A 55 4.76 -3.46 6.93
C ASP A 55 4.81 -4.24 5.61
N LEU A 56 6.02 -4.55 5.09
CA LEU A 56 6.19 -5.36 3.87
C LEU A 56 5.71 -6.81 4.05
N LEU A 57 5.93 -7.40 5.22
CA LEU A 57 5.53 -8.78 5.51
C LEU A 57 4.03 -8.91 5.77
N ASP A 58 3.38 -7.85 6.26
CA ASP A 58 1.98 -7.89 6.68
C ASP A 58 1.02 -7.30 5.64
N ILE A 59 1.50 -6.55 4.64
CA ILE A 59 0.64 -5.89 3.65
C ILE A 59 -0.10 -6.86 2.71
N SER A 60 0.45 -8.06 2.48
CA SER A 60 -0.23 -9.13 1.73
C SER A 60 -0.14 -10.43 2.52
N THR A 61 -1.29 -11.08 2.73
CA THR A 61 -1.31 -12.37 3.43
C THR A 61 -0.92 -13.54 2.54
N SER A 62 -0.78 -13.31 1.22
CA SER A 62 -0.52 -14.36 0.22
C SER A 62 0.92 -14.34 -0.33
N THR A 63 1.65 -13.23 -0.16
CA THR A 63 3.00 -13.04 -0.70
C THR A 63 3.82 -12.06 0.13
N ASN A 64 5.14 -12.28 0.22
CA ASN A 64 6.10 -11.33 0.82
C ASN A 64 6.72 -10.39 -0.23
N VAL A 65 6.09 -10.27 -1.40
CA VAL A 65 6.52 -9.44 -2.51
C VAL A 65 5.52 -8.30 -2.68
N LEU A 66 6.03 -7.07 -2.59
CA LEU A 66 5.31 -5.85 -2.93
C LEU A 66 5.89 -5.27 -4.22
N LYS A 67 5.05 -5.08 -5.23
CA LYS A 67 5.44 -4.35 -6.44
C LYS A 67 5.13 -2.88 -6.27
N VAL A 68 6.12 -2.02 -6.47
CA VAL A 68 5.93 -0.56 -6.47
C VAL A 68 6.09 -0.03 -7.89
N ILE A 69 5.13 0.77 -8.35
CA ILE A 69 5.14 1.40 -9.66
C ILE A 69 5.27 2.91 -9.46
N GLY A 70 6.24 3.54 -10.12
CA GLY A 70 6.44 4.98 -10.17
C GLY A 70 6.96 5.39 -11.55
N ASP A 71 7.01 6.70 -11.80
CA ASP A 71 7.50 7.32 -13.05
C ASP A 71 9.04 7.38 -13.12
#